data_AF-A0A3D2VP08-F1
#
_entry.id   AF-A0A3D2VP08-F1
#
_cell.length_a   1.000
_cell.length_b   1.000
_cell.length_c   1.000
_cell.angle_alpha   90.00
_cell.angle_beta   90.00
_cell.angle_gamma   90.00
#
_symmetry.space_group_name_H-M   'P 1'
#
loop_
_entity.id
_entity.type
_entity.pdbx_description
1 polymer ?
#
loop_
_entity_poly.entity_id
_entity_poly.type
_entity_poly.pdbx_seq_one_letter_code
_entity_poly.pdbx_strand_id
1 'polypeptide(L)'
;MPSPFLKRLHWLLLGGFIASTANAVDYPLPPSGTDVIGEVKVVYAKKEETLLDIARTHSLGYDEIVHANPGVDRWAPGEKTPIVLPSRFILPDTPREGIVLNIAEMRVYYYPAAGAGGERVVHTYPVSIGRMDWKTPMGLTKVVAKDVDPAWRPPASIKAEHAKEGDILPDVVPGGPDNPLGRFAMRLGVPGYLIHGTNKPFGIGMRVTHGCVRMYPEDIE
;
A
#
# COMPACT_ATOMS: atom_id res chain seq x y z
N MET A 1 -22.07 39.74 57.24
CA MET A 1 -22.37 38.35 56.85
C MET A 1 -22.26 38.26 55.34
N PRO A 2 -21.37 37.41 54.80
CA PRO A 2 -20.88 37.50 53.42
C PRO A 2 -21.76 36.71 52.44
N SER A 3 -21.94 37.23 51.22
CA SER A 3 -22.42 36.45 50.07
C SER A 3 -21.23 35.87 49.30
N PRO A 4 -21.23 34.59 48.90
CA PRO A 4 -20.30 34.10 47.91
C PRO A 4 -20.99 33.68 46.60
N PHE A 5 -20.62 34.38 45.53
CA PHE A 5 -20.25 33.85 44.21
C PHE A 5 -20.86 32.50 43.74
N LEU A 6 -21.80 32.58 42.79
CA LEU A 6 -22.01 31.50 41.81
C LEU A 6 -20.92 31.57 40.73
N LYS A 7 -20.02 30.59 40.68
CA LYS A 7 -19.22 30.30 39.48
C LYS A 7 -19.89 29.16 38.71
N ARG A 8 -20.38 29.46 37.50
CA ARG A 8 -20.84 28.46 36.53
C ARG A 8 -19.62 27.75 35.94
N LEU A 9 -19.52 26.44 36.15
CA LEU A 9 -18.50 25.59 35.53
C LEU A 9 -19.05 25.03 34.22
N HIS A 10 -18.57 25.54 33.08
CA HIS A 10 -18.82 24.92 31.78
C HIS A 10 -17.82 23.77 31.59
N TRP A 11 -18.33 22.54 31.50
CA TRP A 11 -17.56 21.39 31.04
C TRP A 11 -17.47 21.43 29.51
N LEU A 12 -16.33 21.85 28.99
CA LEU A 12 -15.95 21.63 27.60
C LEU A 12 -15.52 20.17 27.45
N LEU A 13 -16.43 19.33 26.93
CA LEU A 13 -16.10 18.01 26.41
C LEU A 13 -15.30 18.19 25.12
N LEU A 14 -13.97 18.18 25.24
CA LEU A 14 -13.09 18.10 24.08
C LEU A 14 -13.11 16.63 23.60
N GLY A 15 -13.97 16.34 22.63
CA GLY A 15 -13.97 15.06 21.93
C GLY A 15 -12.67 14.91 21.16
N GLY A 16 -11.76 14.08 21.67
CA GLY A 16 -10.56 13.71 20.94
C GLY A 16 -10.93 12.83 19.75
N PHE A 17 -10.76 13.34 18.55
CA PHE A 17 -10.70 12.50 17.35
C PHE A 17 -9.42 11.67 17.43
N ILE A 18 -9.56 10.37 17.70
CA ILE A 18 -8.48 9.42 17.46
C ILE A 18 -8.41 9.25 15.94
N ALA A 19 -7.46 9.95 15.31
CA ALA A 19 -7.08 9.64 13.95
C ALA A 19 -6.48 8.23 13.97
N SER A 20 -7.19 7.26 13.40
CA SER A 20 -6.65 5.93 13.17
C SER A 20 -5.59 6.06 12.09
N THR A 21 -4.31 6.04 12.47
CA THR A 21 -3.25 5.83 11.49
C THR A 21 -3.43 4.42 10.96
N ALA A 22 -3.64 4.29 9.65
CA ALA A 22 -3.51 3.00 8.97
C ALA A 22 -2.04 2.63 9.08
N ASN A 23 -1.70 1.88 10.13
CA ASN A 23 -0.35 1.36 10.30
C ASN A 23 -0.20 0.15 9.37
N ALA A 24 0.97 0.05 8.74
CA ALA A 24 1.42 -1.19 8.11
C ALA A 24 1.18 -2.39 9.05
N VAL A 25 0.88 -3.56 8.50
CA VAL A 25 0.73 -4.76 9.35
C VAL A 25 2.12 -5.24 9.76
N ASP A 26 2.48 -4.95 11.00
CA ASP A 26 3.75 -5.35 11.62
C ASP A 26 3.63 -6.80 12.12
N TYR A 27 4.50 -7.67 11.63
CA TYR A 27 4.58 -9.05 12.10
C TYR A 27 5.91 -9.28 12.82
N PRO A 28 5.91 -9.79 14.07
CA PRO A 28 7.12 -10.33 14.67
C PRO A 28 7.73 -11.39 13.75
N LEU A 29 9.06 -11.40 13.62
CA LEU A 29 9.71 -12.45 12.87
C LEU A 29 9.49 -13.78 13.59
N PRO A 30 9.02 -14.82 12.87
CA PRO A 30 8.83 -16.12 13.46
C PRO A 30 10.19 -16.74 13.85
N PRO A 31 10.22 -17.66 14.82
CA PRO A 31 11.42 -18.38 15.21
C PRO A 31 12.12 -19.05 14.01
N SER A 32 13.41 -19.35 14.17
CA SER A 32 14.17 -20.09 13.16
C SER A 32 13.47 -21.41 12.80
N GLY A 33 13.38 -21.71 11.51
CA GLY A 33 12.67 -22.89 10.98
C GLY A 33 11.16 -22.71 10.80
N THR A 34 10.61 -21.52 11.07
CA THR A 34 9.23 -21.16 10.74
C THR A 34 9.24 -19.98 9.78
N ASP A 35 8.48 -20.09 8.67
CA ASP A 35 8.37 -19.05 7.64
C ASP A 35 6.95 -18.52 7.49
N VAL A 36 6.03 -18.92 8.36
CA VAL A 36 4.63 -18.49 8.31
C VAL A 36 4.42 -17.33 9.29
N ILE A 37 3.78 -16.27 8.81
CA ILE A 37 3.35 -15.12 9.60
C ILE A 37 1.86 -14.84 9.41
N GLY A 38 1.28 -14.12 10.36
CA GLY A 38 -0.10 -13.68 10.31
C GLY A 38 -1.12 -14.81 10.41
N GLU A 39 -2.37 -14.48 10.10
CA GLU A 39 -3.51 -15.39 10.24
C GLU A 39 -4.60 -15.03 9.24
N VAL A 40 -5.43 -16.01 8.88
CA VAL A 40 -6.62 -15.76 8.07
C VAL A 40 -7.71 -15.22 8.96
N LYS A 41 -8.33 -14.11 8.56
CA LYS A 41 -9.41 -13.47 9.31
C LYS A 41 -10.70 -13.46 8.50
N VAL A 42 -11.82 -13.26 9.17
CA VAL A 42 -13.11 -12.98 8.52
C VAL A 42 -13.66 -11.68 9.09
N VAL A 43 -14.03 -10.78 8.20
CA VAL A 43 -14.78 -9.56 8.54
C VAL A 43 -16.13 -9.59 7.86
N TYR A 44 -17.02 -8.68 8.24
CA TYR A 44 -18.37 -8.60 7.67
C TYR A 44 -18.51 -7.27 6.93
N ALA A 45 -18.81 -7.33 5.64
CA ALA A 45 -18.93 -6.15 4.81
C ALA A 45 -20.05 -5.22 5.28
N LYS A 46 -19.79 -3.91 5.23
CA LYS A 46 -20.82 -2.89 5.45
C LYS A 46 -21.59 -2.64 4.16
N LYS A 47 -22.78 -2.04 4.27
CA LYS A 47 -23.70 -1.86 3.13
C LYS A 47 -23.10 -1.03 1.99
N GLU A 48 -22.33 0.00 2.31
CA GLU A 48 -21.73 0.92 1.33
C GLU A 48 -20.28 0.59 0.98
N GLU A 49 -19.74 -0.52 1.47
CA GLU A 49 -18.32 -0.86 1.34
C GLU A 49 -18.08 -1.79 0.15
N THR A 50 -17.08 -1.47 -0.69
CA THR A 50 -16.63 -2.38 -1.75
C THR A 50 -15.60 -3.37 -1.23
N LEU A 51 -15.32 -4.46 -1.96
CA LEU A 51 -14.18 -5.31 -1.62
C LEU A 51 -12.85 -4.54 -1.66
N LEU A 52 -12.73 -3.53 -2.53
CA LEU A 52 -11.50 -2.75 -2.64
C LEU A 52 -11.28 -1.83 -1.42
N ASP A 53 -12.36 -1.33 -0.83
CA ASP A 53 -12.30 -0.55 0.41
C ASP A 53 -11.86 -1.42 1.59
N ILE A 54 -12.42 -2.64 1.70
CA ILE A 54 -12.01 -3.65 2.69
C ILE A 54 -10.54 -4.00 2.48
N ALA A 55 -10.12 -4.27 1.24
CA ALA A 55 -8.75 -4.64 0.92
C ALA A 55 -7.77 -3.56 1.37
N ARG A 56 -8.01 -2.30 0.99
CA ARG A 56 -7.17 -1.17 1.38
C ARG A 56 -7.11 -0.98 2.88
N THR A 57 -8.24 -1.08 3.57
CA THR A 57 -8.31 -0.95 5.04
C THR A 57 -7.51 -2.03 5.76
N HIS A 58 -7.33 -3.19 5.13
CA HIS A 58 -6.63 -4.34 5.70
C HIS A 58 -5.28 -4.63 5.02
N SER A 59 -4.71 -3.67 4.28
CA SER A 59 -3.43 -3.81 3.57
C SER A 59 -3.36 -5.05 2.66
N LEU A 60 -4.42 -5.26 1.87
CA LEU A 60 -4.52 -6.33 0.88
C LEU A 60 -4.60 -5.76 -0.54
N GLY A 61 -4.10 -6.53 -1.50
CA GLY A 61 -4.22 -6.21 -2.91
C GLY A 61 -5.57 -6.63 -3.51
N TYR A 62 -5.91 -6.04 -4.66
CA TYR A 62 -7.11 -6.38 -5.43
C TYR A 62 -7.23 -7.88 -5.73
N ASP A 63 -6.22 -8.48 -6.38
CA ASP A 63 -6.28 -9.90 -6.76
C ASP A 63 -6.35 -10.80 -5.52
N GLU A 64 -5.71 -10.41 -4.41
CA GLU A 64 -5.70 -11.19 -3.18
C GLU A 64 -7.08 -11.30 -2.55
N ILE A 65 -7.78 -10.16 -2.38
CA ILE A 65 -9.11 -10.18 -1.77
C ILE A 65 -10.13 -10.85 -2.69
N VAL A 66 -10.02 -10.65 -4.01
CA VAL A 66 -10.96 -11.20 -4.99
C VAL A 66 -10.79 -12.72 -5.08
N HIS A 67 -9.56 -13.22 -5.16
CA HIS A 67 -9.32 -14.66 -5.23
C HIS A 67 -9.67 -15.38 -3.92
N ALA A 68 -9.50 -14.73 -2.76
CA ALA A 68 -9.90 -15.29 -1.48
C ALA A 68 -11.43 -15.38 -1.29
N ASN A 69 -12.21 -14.60 -2.05
CA ASN A 69 -13.66 -14.48 -1.91
C ASN A 69 -14.40 -14.76 -3.23
N PRO A 70 -14.31 -16.00 -3.76
CA PRO A 70 -14.94 -16.34 -5.04
C PRO A 70 -16.46 -16.18 -4.97
N GLY A 71 -17.03 -15.50 -5.97
CA GLY A 71 -18.47 -15.28 -6.09
C GLY A 71 -19.02 -14.07 -5.32
N VAL A 72 -18.19 -13.38 -4.53
CA VAL A 72 -18.57 -12.10 -3.91
C VAL A 72 -18.45 -10.98 -4.95
N ASP A 73 -19.47 -10.13 -5.04
CA ASP A 73 -19.42 -8.95 -5.91
C ASP A 73 -18.39 -7.94 -5.38
N ARG A 74 -17.47 -7.52 -6.24
CA ARG A 74 -16.36 -6.63 -5.87
C ARG A 74 -16.81 -5.20 -5.52
N TRP A 75 -17.91 -4.75 -6.10
CA TRP A 75 -18.45 -3.40 -5.95
C TRP A 75 -19.57 -3.33 -4.91
N ALA A 76 -20.28 -4.44 -4.71
CA ALA A 76 -21.39 -4.52 -3.77
C ALA A 76 -21.43 -5.90 -3.09
N PRO A 77 -20.48 -6.21 -2.18
CA PRO A 77 -20.41 -7.51 -1.51
C PRO A 77 -21.69 -7.85 -0.72
N GLY A 78 -22.45 -6.83 -0.31
CA GLY A 78 -23.69 -6.97 0.45
C GLY A 78 -23.45 -6.85 1.96
N GLU A 79 -24.40 -6.22 2.65
CA GLU A 79 -24.29 -6.01 4.09
C GLU A 79 -24.22 -7.35 4.83
N LYS A 80 -23.29 -7.48 5.78
CA LYS A 80 -23.05 -8.69 6.58
C LYS A 80 -22.58 -9.90 5.78
N THR A 81 -22.18 -9.71 4.52
CA THR A 81 -21.48 -10.78 3.78
C THR A 81 -20.13 -11.05 4.46
N PRO A 82 -19.80 -12.32 4.79
CA PRO A 82 -18.51 -12.67 5.37
C PRO A 82 -17.42 -12.56 4.30
N ILE A 83 -16.38 -11.79 4.59
CA ILE A 83 -15.23 -11.56 3.71
C ILE A 83 -13.99 -12.16 4.37
N VAL A 84 -13.37 -13.12 3.69
CA VAL A 84 -12.11 -13.75 4.07
C VAL A 84 -10.97 -12.79 3.76
N LEU A 85 -10.14 -12.52 4.76
CA LEU A 85 -8.90 -11.77 4.64
C LEU A 85 -7.72 -12.75 4.62
N PRO A 86 -7.02 -12.93 3.48
CA PRO A 86 -5.89 -13.85 3.35
C PRO A 86 -4.60 -13.28 3.98
N SER A 87 -4.66 -12.73 5.20
CA SER A 87 -3.55 -12.07 5.90
C SER A 87 -2.55 -13.03 6.57
N ARG A 88 -2.38 -14.23 6.00
CA ARG A 88 -1.41 -15.24 6.41
C ARG A 88 -0.45 -15.47 5.26
N PHE A 89 0.84 -15.24 5.51
CA PHE A 89 1.87 -15.26 4.46
C PHE A 89 2.95 -16.28 4.76
N ILE A 90 3.54 -16.79 3.69
CA ILE A 90 4.78 -17.55 3.74
C ILE A 90 5.88 -16.59 3.32
N LEU A 91 6.83 -16.32 4.21
CA LEU A 91 7.96 -15.46 3.94
C LEU A 91 8.79 -16.02 2.77
N PRO A 92 9.18 -15.18 1.80
CA PRO A 92 10.03 -15.62 0.70
C PRO A 92 11.36 -16.19 1.20
N ASP A 93 11.86 -17.25 0.56
CA ASP A 93 13.16 -17.86 0.84
C ASP A 93 14.31 -16.94 0.38
N THR A 94 14.56 -15.91 1.18
CA THR A 94 15.51 -14.82 0.93
C THR A 94 16.11 -14.37 2.24
N PRO A 95 17.25 -13.67 2.23
CA PRO A 95 17.74 -12.97 3.41
C PRO A 95 16.64 -12.04 3.94
N ARG A 96 16.29 -12.19 5.22
CA ARG A 96 15.28 -11.37 5.91
C ARG A 96 15.84 -9.98 6.25
N GLU A 97 16.30 -9.25 5.24
CA GLU A 97 16.97 -7.96 5.33
C GLU A 97 16.51 -7.03 4.20
N GLY A 98 16.28 -5.75 4.52
CA GLY A 98 15.93 -4.74 3.53
C GLY A 98 14.57 -5.01 2.88
N ILE A 99 14.47 -4.76 1.58
CA ILE A 99 13.22 -4.86 0.82
C ILE A 99 13.28 -6.08 -0.10
N VAL A 100 12.30 -6.97 0.05
CA VAL A 100 12.08 -8.12 -0.83
C VAL A 100 10.76 -7.92 -1.57
N LEU A 101 10.83 -7.77 -2.89
CA LEU A 101 9.64 -7.70 -3.75
C LEU A 101 9.31 -9.09 -4.29
N ASN A 102 8.21 -9.68 -3.84
CA ASN A 102 7.67 -10.89 -4.43
C ASN A 102 6.70 -10.52 -5.57
N ILE A 103 7.18 -10.58 -6.81
CA ILE A 103 6.41 -10.21 -8.01
C ILE A 103 5.22 -11.16 -8.22
N ALA A 104 5.33 -12.44 -7.84
CA ALA A 104 4.26 -13.42 -8.03
C ALA A 104 3.08 -13.17 -7.08
N GLU A 105 3.38 -12.75 -5.86
CA GLU A 105 2.38 -12.37 -4.85
C GLU A 105 1.95 -10.91 -4.96
N MET A 106 2.69 -10.09 -5.72
CA MET A 106 2.51 -8.64 -5.78
C MET A 106 2.56 -8.02 -4.37
N ARG A 107 3.56 -8.44 -3.60
CA ARG A 107 3.78 -7.97 -2.23
C ARG A 107 5.24 -7.64 -1.96
N VAL A 108 5.44 -6.58 -1.19
CA VAL A 108 6.73 -6.22 -0.62
C VAL A 108 6.80 -6.73 0.82
N TYR A 109 7.94 -7.30 1.18
CA TYR A 109 8.35 -7.61 2.54
C TYR A 109 9.51 -6.69 2.90
N TYR A 110 9.33 -5.86 3.93
CA TYR A 110 10.36 -4.96 4.43
C TYR A 110 10.83 -5.42 5.80
N TYR A 111 12.12 -5.73 5.89
CA TYR A 111 12.82 -6.11 7.10
C TYR A 111 13.69 -4.92 7.54
N PRO A 112 13.22 -4.09 8.49
CA PRO A 112 14.00 -2.96 8.97
C PRO A 112 15.29 -3.46 9.64
N ALA A 113 16.33 -2.62 9.62
CA ALA A 113 17.55 -2.90 10.35
C ALA A 113 17.21 -3.08 11.85
N ALA A 114 17.75 -4.13 12.47
CA ALA A 114 17.50 -4.40 13.87
C ALA A 114 18.03 -3.24 14.73
N GLY A 115 17.15 -2.59 15.49
CA GLY A 115 17.57 -1.70 16.57
C GLY A 115 18.31 -2.50 17.65
N ALA A 116 19.21 -1.86 18.40
CA ALA A 116 19.92 -2.51 19.50
C ALA A 116 18.90 -3.04 20.54
N GLY A 117 18.70 -4.37 20.57
CA GLY A 117 17.80 -5.04 21.52
C GLY A 117 16.32 -5.07 21.14
N GLY A 118 15.93 -4.63 19.95
CA GLY A 118 14.54 -4.70 19.48
C GLY A 118 14.19 -6.08 18.90
N GLU A 119 12.93 -6.48 19.09
CA GLU A 119 12.38 -7.63 18.38
C GLU A 119 12.44 -7.38 16.86
N ARG A 120 12.91 -8.37 16.10
CA ARG A 120 12.92 -8.29 14.65
C ARG A 120 11.48 -8.38 14.14
N VAL A 121 11.10 -7.46 13.26
CA VAL A 121 9.79 -7.46 12.61
C VAL A 121 9.93 -7.57 11.10
N VAL A 122 8.82 -7.86 10.43
CA VAL A 122 8.63 -7.71 8.98
C VAL A 122 7.34 -6.94 8.74
N HIS A 123 7.42 -5.95 7.86
CA HIS A 123 6.28 -5.22 7.35
C HIS A 123 5.92 -5.78 5.97
N THR A 124 4.63 -5.94 5.69
CA THR A 124 4.17 -6.41 4.39
C THR A 124 3.24 -5.41 3.72
N TYR A 125 3.43 -5.19 2.42
CA TYR A 125 2.65 -4.21 1.67
C TYR A 125 2.18 -4.79 0.33
N PRO A 126 0.89 -4.74 0.01
CA PRO A 126 0.43 -5.09 -1.32
C PRO A 126 0.94 -4.02 -2.31
N VAL A 127 1.32 -4.46 -3.50
CA VAL A 127 1.83 -3.57 -4.54
C VAL A 127 1.21 -3.89 -5.89
N SER A 128 1.36 -2.98 -6.83
CA SER A 128 1.11 -3.25 -8.24
C SER A 128 2.39 -3.22 -9.04
N ILE A 129 2.44 -4.09 -10.04
CA ILE A 129 3.63 -4.37 -10.83
C ILE A 129 3.34 -4.18 -12.32
N GLY A 130 4.40 -4.36 -13.10
CA GLY A 130 4.38 -4.26 -14.54
C GLY A 130 3.37 -5.19 -15.22
N ARG A 131 2.71 -4.68 -16.27
CA ARG A 131 1.95 -5.48 -17.23
C ARG A 131 2.86 -6.53 -17.90
N MET A 132 2.28 -7.52 -18.57
CA MET A 132 3.03 -8.63 -19.18
C MET A 132 3.99 -8.19 -20.30
N ASP A 133 3.57 -7.18 -21.07
CA ASP A 133 4.35 -6.47 -22.08
C ASP A 133 5.36 -5.48 -21.49
N TRP A 134 5.24 -5.17 -20.20
CA TRP A 134 6.12 -4.23 -19.48
C TRP A 134 6.50 -4.72 -18.09
N LYS A 135 7.34 -5.76 -18.06
CA LYS A 135 7.66 -6.48 -16.83
C LYS A 135 8.45 -5.61 -15.84
N THR A 136 8.13 -5.78 -14.57
CA THR A 136 8.99 -5.31 -13.47
C THR A 136 10.29 -6.14 -13.48
N PRO A 137 11.47 -5.49 -13.43
CA PRO A 137 12.75 -6.17 -13.53
C PRO A 137 12.98 -7.07 -12.30
N MET A 138 13.57 -8.24 -12.55
CA MET A 138 14.02 -9.15 -11.51
C MET A 138 15.51 -8.93 -11.23
N GLY A 139 15.93 -9.16 -9.98
CA GLY A 139 17.32 -9.12 -9.57
C GLY A 139 17.54 -8.25 -8.34
N LEU A 140 18.81 -8.14 -7.94
CA LEU A 140 19.22 -7.30 -6.82
C LEU A 140 19.40 -5.86 -7.27
N THR A 141 18.92 -4.92 -6.45
CA THR A 141 19.12 -3.50 -6.65
C THR A 141 19.13 -2.79 -5.30
N LYS A 142 19.30 -1.47 -5.31
CA LYS A 142 19.26 -0.63 -4.11
C LYS A 142 18.41 0.60 -4.37
N VAL A 143 17.86 1.16 -3.30
CA VAL A 143 17.30 2.51 -3.33
C VAL A 143 18.46 3.50 -3.45
N VAL A 144 18.43 4.36 -4.48
CA VAL A 144 19.48 5.36 -4.75
C VAL A 144 19.06 6.78 -4.39
N ALA A 145 17.75 7.05 -4.33
CA ALA A 145 17.21 8.32 -3.89
C ALA A 145 15.78 8.12 -3.36
N LYS A 146 15.35 9.05 -2.50
CA LYS A 146 13.98 9.16 -2.01
C LYS A 146 13.51 10.58 -2.26
N ASP A 147 12.41 10.73 -3.00
CA ASP A 147 11.86 12.02 -3.40
C ASP A 147 10.51 12.24 -2.72
N VAL A 148 10.31 13.47 -2.21
CA VAL A 148 9.02 13.98 -1.74
C VAL A 148 8.42 14.86 -2.85
N ASP A 149 7.14 14.67 -3.13
CA ASP A 149 6.37 15.29 -4.21
C ASP A 149 7.12 15.30 -5.56
N PRO A 150 7.52 14.11 -6.08
CA PRO A 150 8.33 14.01 -7.28
C PRO A 150 7.58 14.50 -8.51
N ALA A 151 8.20 15.36 -9.32
CA ALA A 151 7.68 15.63 -10.66
C ALA A 151 7.78 14.37 -11.54
N TRP A 152 6.70 14.05 -12.26
CA TRP A 152 6.69 12.95 -13.22
C TRP A 152 6.98 13.46 -14.62
N ARG A 153 7.94 12.84 -15.30
CA ARG A 153 8.25 13.09 -16.71
C ARG A 153 7.92 11.82 -17.48
N PRO A 154 6.78 11.77 -18.20
CA PRO A 154 6.36 10.56 -18.90
C PRO A 154 7.43 10.15 -19.92
N PRO A 155 7.90 8.89 -19.91
CA PRO A 155 8.77 8.36 -20.95
C PRO A 155 8.12 8.48 -22.34
N ALA A 156 8.95 8.57 -23.38
CA ALA A 156 8.47 8.72 -24.76
C ALA A 156 7.51 7.59 -25.18
N SER A 157 7.76 6.37 -24.73
CA SER A 157 6.91 5.20 -24.96
C SER A 157 5.52 5.34 -24.32
N ILE A 158 5.42 5.87 -23.10
CA ILE A 158 4.13 6.15 -22.45
C ILE A 158 3.40 7.27 -23.20
N LYS A 159 4.10 8.36 -23.57
CA LYS A 159 3.48 9.43 -24.39
C LYS A 159 2.93 8.90 -25.71
N ALA A 160 3.65 8.00 -26.37
CA ALA A 160 3.21 7.40 -27.63
C ALA A 160 1.99 6.48 -27.46
N GLU A 161 1.87 5.76 -26.35
CA GLU A 161 0.68 4.94 -26.02
C GLU A 161 -0.54 5.84 -25.81
N HIS A 162 -0.44 6.83 -24.92
CA HIS A 162 -1.54 7.75 -24.62
C HIS A 162 -1.96 8.56 -25.86
N ALA A 163 -1.01 9.01 -26.69
CA ALA A 163 -1.33 9.76 -27.90
C ALA A 163 -2.13 8.93 -28.93
N LYS A 164 -1.95 7.61 -28.98
CA LYS A 164 -2.77 6.72 -29.83
C LYS A 164 -4.21 6.63 -29.35
N GLU A 165 -4.44 6.84 -28.06
CA GLU A 165 -5.76 6.84 -27.43
C GLU A 165 -6.41 8.24 -27.42
N GLY A 166 -5.74 9.24 -28.00
CA GLY A 166 -6.21 10.63 -28.04
C GLY A 166 -5.92 11.44 -26.78
N ASP A 167 -5.12 10.89 -25.85
CA ASP A 167 -4.67 11.57 -24.63
C ASP A 167 -3.25 12.11 -24.82
N ILE A 168 -3.10 13.43 -24.89
CA ILE A 168 -1.79 14.08 -25.05
C ILE A 168 -1.23 14.44 -23.68
N LEU A 169 -0.32 13.60 -23.18
CA LEU A 169 0.35 13.84 -21.90
C LEU A 169 1.29 15.06 -21.95
N PRO A 170 1.35 15.87 -20.88
CA PRO A 170 2.31 16.96 -20.76
C PRO A 170 3.75 16.43 -20.63
N ASP A 171 4.72 17.30 -20.88
CA ASP A 171 6.14 16.96 -20.69
C ASP A 171 6.52 16.72 -19.24
N VAL A 172 5.81 17.39 -18.34
CA VAL A 172 5.99 17.30 -16.89
C VAL A 172 4.63 17.36 -16.22
N VAL A 173 4.37 16.43 -15.32
CA VAL A 173 3.30 16.53 -14.32
C VAL A 173 3.98 16.93 -13.00
N PRO A 174 3.66 18.10 -12.43
CA PRO A 174 4.26 18.54 -11.16
C PRO A 174 3.85 17.62 -10.00
N GLY A 175 4.57 17.69 -8.89
CA GLY A 175 4.12 17.05 -7.64
C GLY A 175 2.74 17.57 -7.22
N GLY A 176 1.89 16.70 -6.71
CA GLY A 176 0.54 17.04 -6.29
C GLY A 176 -0.47 15.88 -6.43
N PRO A 177 -1.74 16.11 -6.08
CA PRO A 177 -2.78 15.05 -6.06
C PRO A 177 -2.99 14.34 -7.40
N ASP A 178 -2.80 15.04 -8.52
CA ASP A 178 -2.98 14.48 -9.86
C ASP A 178 -1.74 13.74 -10.39
N ASN A 179 -0.65 13.75 -9.64
CA ASN A 179 0.58 13.09 -10.06
C ASN A 179 0.47 11.56 -9.91
N PRO A 180 0.69 10.78 -10.98
CA PRO A 180 0.57 9.32 -10.93
C PRO A 180 1.65 8.64 -10.09
N LEU A 181 2.73 9.35 -9.73
CA LEU A 181 3.74 8.87 -8.79
C LEU A 181 3.30 8.98 -7.32
N GLY A 182 2.22 9.71 -7.03
CA GLY A 182 1.83 10.04 -5.66
C GLY A 182 2.81 11.03 -5.01
N ARG A 183 2.77 11.07 -3.67
CA ARG A 183 3.57 12.01 -2.86
C ARG A 183 5.01 11.56 -2.62
N PHE A 184 5.30 10.26 -2.71
CA PHE A 184 6.61 9.72 -2.39
C PHE A 184 7.08 8.74 -3.46
N ALA A 185 8.37 8.77 -3.77
CA ALA A 185 9.01 7.80 -4.65
C ALA A 185 10.42 7.44 -4.18
N MET A 186 10.73 6.16 -4.22
CA MET A 186 12.07 5.60 -4.06
C MET A 186 12.62 5.22 -5.43
N ARG A 187 13.71 5.88 -5.86
CA ARG A 187 14.41 5.56 -7.11
C ARG A 187 15.28 4.34 -6.89
N LEU A 188 15.26 3.42 -7.85
CA LEU A 188 16.08 2.21 -7.81
C LEU A 188 17.38 2.41 -8.61
N GLY A 189 18.38 1.59 -8.29
CA GLY A 189 19.62 1.51 -9.07
C GLY A 189 19.43 0.99 -10.49
N VAL A 190 18.24 0.50 -10.83
CA VAL A 190 17.83 0.19 -12.21
C VAL A 190 17.25 1.47 -12.82
N PRO A 191 17.90 2.10 -13.81
CA PRO A 191 17.47 3.38 -14.35
C PRO A 191 16.03 3.36 -14.85
N GLY A 192 15.25 4.37 -14.46
CA GLY A 192 13.85 4.52 -14.88
C GLY A 192 12.82 3.73 -14.05
N TYR A 193 13.25 2.90 -13.09
CA TYR A 193 12.34 2.16 -12.22
C TYR A 193 12.27 2.74 -10.82
N LEU A 194 11.05 2.77 -10.27
CA LEU A 194 10.74 3.34 -8.97
C LEU A 194 9.82 2.40 -8.18
N ILE A 195 9.90 2.50 -6.85
CA ILE A 195 8.82 2.14 -5.94
C ILE A 195 8.15 3.46 -5.54
N HIS A 196 6.86 3.62 -5.76
CA HIS A 196 6.21 4.92 -5.57
C HIS A 196 4.74 4.78 -5.15
N GLY A 197 4.14 5.85 -4.65
CA GLY A 197 2.71 5.89 -4.35
C GLY A 197 1.85 5.93 -5.61
N THR A 198 0.57 6.25 -5.49
CA THR A 198 -0.27 6.46 -6.68
C THR A 198 -1.49 7.32 -6.37
N ASN A 199 -1.96 8.07 -7.36
CA ASN A 199 -3.27 8.72 -7.29
C ASN A 199 -4.44 7.81 -7.69
N LYS A 200 -4.18 6.54 -8.03
CA LYS A 200 -5.18 5.52 -8.40
C LYS A 200 -5.04 4.28 -7.50
N PRO A 201 -5.33 4.39 -6.19
CA PRO A 201 -5.06 3.33 -5.20
C PRO A 201 -5.87 2.04 -5.44
N PHE A 202 -7.04 2.12 -6.06
CA PHE A 202 -7.81 0.92 -6.45
C PHE A 202 -7.09 0.04 -7.48
N GLY A 203 -5.97 0.53 -8.04
CA GLY A 203 -5.07 -0.21 -8.89
C GLY A 203 -4.13 -1.18 -8.18
N ILE A 204 -4.02 -1.15 -6.83
CA ILE A 204 -3.05 -1.92 -6.05
C ILE A 204 -3.41 -3.42 -5.99
N GLY A 205 -2.40 -4.30 -6.09
CA GLY A 205 -2.58 -5.74 -6.19
C GLY A 205 -2.97 -6.21 -7.59
N MET A 206 -2.54 -5.50 -8.64
CA MET A 206 -2.75 -5.85 -10.04
C MET A 206 -1.51 -5.60 -10.92
N ARG A 207 -1.48 -6.22 -12.10
CA ARG A 207 -0.48 -5.96 -13.15
C ARG A 207 -0.91 -4.80 -14.04
N VAL A 208 -0.71 -3.56 -13.59
CA VAL A 208 -1.25 -2.34 -14.24
C VAL A 208 -0.22 -1.25 -14.53
N THR A 209 1.06 -1.48 -14.22
CA THR A 209 2.10 -0.45 -14.39
C THR A 209 2.93 -0.67 -15.66
N HIS A 210 3.66 0.37 -16.05
CA HIS A 210 4.76 0.28 -17.01
C HIS A 210 6.06 -0.12 -16.29
N GLY A 211 6.01 -1.19 -15.50
CA GLY A 211 7.17 -1.84 -14.87
C GLY A 211 7.59 -1.31 -13.50
N CYS A 212 7.24 -0.07 -13.13
CA CYS A 212 7.45 0.44 -11.77
C CYS A 212 6.57 -0.29 -10.74
N VAL A 213 6.92 -0.16 -9.46
CA VAL A 213 6.16 -0.73 -8.35
C VAL A 213 5.31 0.37 -7.73
N ARG A 214 3.98 0.18 -7.71
CA ARG A 214 3.04 1.09 -7.04
C ARG A 214 2.65 0.57 -5.68
N MET A 215 2.63 1.43 -4.69
CA MET A 215 2.14 1.16 -3.33
C MET A 215 0.88 2.01 -3.06
N TYR A 216 0.10 1.64 -2.05
CA TYR A 216 -0.89 2.56 -1.52
C TYR A 216 -0.21 3.85 -1.03
N PRO A 217 -0.90 5.01 -1.11
CA PRO A 217 -0.36 6.28 -0.61
C PRO A 217 0.15 6.17 0.84
N GLU A 218 -0.65 5.59 1.72
CA GLU A 218 -0.34 5.38 3.14
C GLU A 218 0.82 4.41 3.40
N ASP A 219 1.12 3.51 2.47
CA ASP A 219 2.18 2.52 2.63
C ASP A 219 3.56 3.05 2.19
N ILE A 220 3.59 4.09 1.35
CA ILE A 220 4.83 4.69 0.84
C ILE A 220 5.32 5.88 1.70
N GLU A 221 4.47 6.45 2.57
CA GLU A 221 4.83 7.57 3.47
C GLU A 221 5.72 7.11 4.64
#